data_AF-A0A377XBW4-F1
#
_entry.id   AF-A0A377XBW4-F1
#
_cell.length_a   1.000
_cell.length_b   1.000
_cell.length_c   1.000
_cell.angle_alpha   90.00
_cell.angle_beta   90.00
_cell.angle_gamma   90.00
#
_symmetry.space_group_name_H-M   'P 1'
#
loop_
_entity.id
_entity.type
_entity.pdbx_description
1 polymer ?
#
loop_
_entity_poly.entity_id
_entity_poly.type
_entity_poly.pdbx_seq_one_letter_code
_entity_poly.pdbx_strand_id
1 'polypeptide(L)'
;MPGPTVIERLIISICAQVHERMFETLYNQLSAGIKLAIDDLLVTLPGDQRSLFYLLKESPPSATVTSIKRYMKRYYVLDNCELDTISSVVVDPAFMSYLYKLACRYSARDIKRFKAPKRYSLMLCFLLETRKVLLDNLVKMHDQFIMDLLRHGKRLHEQKHRELRKRQKKAIDTILEVTNWLLGSQDDRPLFKKDLWQSVNEKRLLGSVDDLHAFKRLEERGLGDILVARYPGLRKYFSEFLRLPFRAKSGTESLLNSIMLLRQLDNGEIKRLPGNVPTHFVPYELQRILNGKDGKVQRNAWELGVAIAMKDALRSGDLFVPQSKTTCFVLGSDAGSTSLAGNP
;
A
#
# COMPACT_ATOMS: atom_id res chain seq x y z
N MET A 1 27.74 -56.11 0.82
CA MET A 1 26.88 -54.91 0.93
C MET A 1 27.28 -53.93 -0.17
N PRO A 2 26.33 -53.31 -0.91
CA PRO A 2 26.68 -52.40 -1.99
C PRO A 2 27.48 -51.21 -1.45
N GLY A 3 28.51 -50.78 -2.19
CA GLY A 3 29.39 -49.69 -1.78
C GLY A 3 28.67 -48.32 -1.75
N PRO A 4 29.19 -47.33 -1.00
CA PRO A 4 28.56 -46.01 -0.81
C PRO A 4 28.17 -45.32 -2.13
N THR A 5 29.00 -45.44 -3.15
CA THR A 5 28.77 -44.88 -4.50
C THR A 5 27.62 -45.56 -5.27
N VAL A 6 27.29 -46.82 -4.97
CA VAL A 6 26.16 -47.52 -5.59
C VAL A 6 24.85 -47.04 -4.97
N ILE A 7 24.85 -46.78 -3.65
CA ILE A 7 23.70 -46.22 -2.93
C ILE A 7 23.44 -44.77 -3.38
N GLU A 8 24.47 -43.94 -3.52
CA GLU A 8 24.31 -42.57 -4.03
C GLU A 8 23.74 -42.53 -5.45
N ARG A 9 24.23 -43.38 -6.36
CA ARG A 9 23.70 -43.47 -7.73
C ARG A 9 22.24 -43.92 -7.76
N LEU A 10 21.87 -44.85 -6.88
CA LEU A 10 20.50 -45.33 -6.74
C LEU A 10 19.57 -44.23 -6.18
N ILE A 11 20.03 -43.47 -5.19
CA ILE A 11 19.28 -42.32 -4.66
C ILE A 11 19.07 -41.27 -5.75
N ILE A 12 20.11 -40.93 -6.51
CA ILE A 12 20.03 -39.95 -7.61
C ILE A 12 19.04 -40.42 -8.69
N SER A 13 19.08 -41.70 -9.06
CA SER A 13 18.19 -42.23 -10.11
C SER A 13 16.72 -42.27 -9.65
N ILE A 14 16.46 -42.66 -8.40
CA ILE A 14 15.11 -42.64 -7.81
C ILE A 14 14.59 -41.20 -7.75
N CYS A 15 15.39 -40.24 -7.26
CA CYS A 15 15.00 -38.82 -7.23
C CYS A 15 14.68 -38.28 -8.64
N ALA A 16 15.46 -38.63 -9.65
CA ALA A 16 15.21 -38.22 -11.03
C ALA A 16 13.88 -38.78 -11.56
N GLN A 17 13.58 -40.05 -11.29
CA GLN A 17 12.32 -40.70 -11.69
C GLN A 17 11.10 -40.09 -10.98
N VAL A 18 11.23 -39.78 -9.69
CA VAL A 18 10.16 -39.10 -8.92
C VAL A 18 9.87 -37.72 -9.50
N HIS A 19 10.91 -36.94 -9.80
CA HIS A 19 10.75 -35.63 -10.44
C HIS A 19 10.08 -35.73 -11.82
N GLU A 20 10.49 -36.69 -12.64
CA GLU A 20 9.93 -36.88 -13.98
C GLU A 20 8.45 -37.24 -13.92
N ARG A 21 8.06 -38.21 -13.08
CA ARG A 21 6.65 -38.58 -12.87
C ARG A 21 5.80 -37.41 -12.40
N MET A 22 6.30 -36.64 -11.46
CA MET A 22 5.57 -35.49 -10.95
C MET A 22 5.43 -34.38 -12.00
N PHE A 23 6.47 -34.12 -12.81
CA PHE A 23 6.35 -33.18 -13.93
C PHE A 23 5.35 -33.65 -14.99
N GLU A 24 5.25 -34.96 -15.25
CA GLU A 24 4.22 -35.51 -16.14
C GLU A 24 2.81 -35.32 -15.56
N THR A 25 2.61 -35.64 -14.27
CA THR A 25 1.32 -35.44 -13.60
C THR A 25 0.86 -33.99 -13.67
N LEU A 26 1.75 -33.04 -13.33
CA LEU A 26 1.45 -31.61 -13.42
C LEU A 26 1.15 -31.19 -14.86
N TYR A 27 1.96 -31.62 -15.82
CA TYR A 27 1.79 -31.27 -17.22
C TYR A 27 0.47 -31.74 -17.83
N ASN A 28 -0.03 -32.91 -17.40
CA ASN A 28 -1.30 -33.46 -17.85
C ASN A 28 -2.52 -32.73 -17.25
N GLN A 29 -2.35 -32.05 -16.12
CA GLN A 29 -3.40 -31.23 -15.50
C GLN A 29 -3.46 -29.81 -16.06
N LEU A 30 -2.44 -29.37 -16.80
CA LEU A 30 -2.38 -28.03 -17.37
C LEU A 30 -3.31 -27.89 -18.59
N SER A 31 -4.20 -26.90 -18.55
CA SER A 31 -5.02 -26.50 -19.69
C SER A 31 -4.16 -25.97 -20.85
N ALA A 32 -4.70 -25.99 -22.07
CA ALA A 32 -4.05 -25.39 -23.23
C ALA A 32 -3.84 -23.87 -23.05
N GLY A 33 -4.79 -23.18 -22.40
CA GLY A 33 -4.69 -21.75 -22.10
C GLY A 33 -3.48 -21.42 -21.21
N ILE A 34 -3.25 -22.21 -20.16
CA ILE A 34 -2.11 -21.99 -19.25
C ILE A 34 -0.78 -22.29 -19.96
N LYS A 35 -0.73 -23.31 -20.82
CA LYS A 35 0.46 -23.61 -21.64
C LYS A 35 0.80 -22.44 -22.58
N LEU A 36 -0.20 -21.88 -23.26
CA LEU A 36 -0.03 -20.70 -24.12
C LEU A 36 0.45 -19.48 -23.33
N ALA A 37 -0.18 -19.19 -22.19
CA ALA A 37 0.24 -18.09 -21.32
C ALA A 37 1.70 -18.24 -20.84
N ILE A 38 2.13 -19.46 -20.49
CA ILE A 38 3.53 -19.75 -20.15
C ILE A 38 4.47 -19.49 -21.34
N ASP A 39 4.10 -19.92 -22.54
CA ASP A 39 4.92 -19.72 -23.73
C ASP A 39 5.07 -18.22 -24.06
N ASP A 40 3.99 -17.44 -23.97
CA ASP A 40 4.00 -15.99 -24.16
C ASP A 40 4.90 -15.27 -23.14
N LEU A 41 4.86 -15.69 -21.87
CA LEU A 41 5.72 -15.15 -20.80
C LEU A 41 7.22 -15.34 -21.06
N LEU A 42 7.58 -16.38 -21.82
CA LEU A 42 8.97 -16.72 -22.17
C LEU A 42 9.43 -16.04 -23.46
N VAL A 43 8.54 -15.37 -24.20
CA VAL A 43 8.87 -14.60 -25.40
C VAL A 43 9.16 -13.14 -25.03
N THR A 44 10.10 -12.53 -25.73
CA THR A 44 10.30 -11.07 -25.68
C THR A 44 9.43 -10.45 -26.75
N LEU A 45 8.49 -9.58 -26.36
CA LEU A 45 7.59 -8.92 -27.30
C LEU A 45 8.35 -7.89 -28.17
N PRO A 46 7.88 -7.61 -29.40
CA PRO A 46 8.47 -6.57 -30.23
C PRO A 46 8.50 -5.21 -29.52
N GLY A 47 9.69 -4.60 -29.42
CA GLY A 47 9.90 -3.34 -28.71
C GLY A 47 10.35 -3.47 -27.25
N ASP A 48 10.23 -4.65 -26.65
CA ASP A 48 10.74 -4.92 -25.30
C ASP A 48 12.17 -5.47 -25.35
N GLN A 49 13.00 -5.12 -24.36
CA GLN A 49 14.34 -5.69 -24.22
C GLN A 49 14.36 -7.01 -23.43
N ARG A 50 13.31 -7.29 -22.65
CA ARG A 50 13.27 -8.41 -21.69
C ARG A 50 11.89 -9.05 -21.70
N SER A 51 11.84 -10.37 -21.57
CA SER A 51 10.57 -11.10 -21.44
C SER A 51 9.90 -10.82 -20.10
N LEU A 52 8.58 -11.01 -20.02
CA LEU A 52 7.85 -10.84 -18.76
C LEU A 52 8.36 -11.82 -17.68
N PHE A 53 8.78 -13.04 -18.06
CA PHE A 53 9.47 -13.96 -17.15
C PHE A 53 10.69 -13.34 -16.46
N TYR A 54 11.50 -12.56 -17.19
CA TYR A 54 12.64 -11.87 -16.57
C TYR A 54 12.15 -10.80 -15.59
N LEU A 55 11.19 -9.97 -16.01
CA LEU A 55 10.67 -8.87 -15.20
C LEU A 55 10.02 -9.35 -13.90
N LEU A 56 9.39 -10.51 -13.92
CA LEU A 56 8.77 -11.15 -12.75
C LEU A 56 9.76 -11.55 -11.65
N LYS A 57 11.05 -11.68 -11.98
CA LYS A 57 12.13 -12.00 -11.03
C LYS A 57 12.70 -10.78 -10.31
N GLU A 58 12.43 -9.58 -10.83
CA GLU A 58 12.96 -8.36 -10.26
C GLU A 58 12.32 -8.06 -8.90
N SER A 59 13.13 -7.61 -7.95
CA SER A 59 12.65 -7.02 -6.70
C SER A 59 12.25 -5.55 -6.90
N PRO A 60 11.25 -5.04 -6.18
CA PRO A 60 10.81 -3.65 -6.34
C PRO A 60 11.93 -2.69 -5.90
N PRO A 61 12.34 -1.74 -6.76
CA PRO A 61 13.45 -0.84 -6.44
C PRO A 61 13.06 0.30 -5.48
N SER A 62 11.78 0.71 -5.51
CA SER A 62 11.24 1.77 -4.64
C SER A 62 9.72 1.74 -4.62
N ALA A 63 9.13 2.30 -3.56
CA ALA A 63 7.68 2.45 -3.38
C ALA A 63 7.12 3.73 -4.02
N THR A 64 7.52 4.01 -5.26
CA THR A 64 6.98 5.14 -6.04
C THR A 64 5.68 4.75 -6.74
N VAL A 65 4.80 5.73 -7.02
CA VAL A 65 3.55 5.49 -7.77
C VAL A 65 3.79 4.72 -9.07
N THR A 66 4.82 5.10 -9.84
CA THR A 66 5.18 4.44 -11.10
C THR A 66 5.62 2.99 -10.88
N SER A 67 6.43 2.74 -9.84
CA SER A 67 6.88 1.39 -9.50
C SER A 67 5.71 0.52 -9.04
N ILE A 68 4.83 1.02 -8.17
CA ILE A 68 3.65 0.30 -7.70
C ILE A 68 2.77 -0.10 -8.89
N LYS A 69 2.40 0.84 -9.77
CA LYS A 69 1.62 0.55 -10.98
C LYS A 69 2.26 -0.53 -11.86
N ARG A 70 3.59 -0.48 -12.04
CA ARG A 70 4.31 -1.49 -12.84
C ARG A 70 4.18 -2.88 -12.21
N TYR A 71 4.29 -3.00 -10.90
CA TYR A 71 4.11 -4.28 -10.20
C TYR A 71 2.66 -4.76 -10.19
N MET A 72 1.70 -3.84 -10.14
CA MET A 72 0.27 -4.19 -10.26
C MET A 72 -0.05 -4.74 -11.65
N LYS A 73 0.48 -4.11 -12.72
CA LYS A 73 0.37 -4.65 -14.08
C LYS A 73 0.94 -6.07 -14.15
N ARG A 74 2.11 -6.33 -13.53
CA ARG A 74 2.69 -7.69 -13.45
C ARG A 74 1.77 -8.66 -12.71
N TYR A 75 1.18 -8.23 -11.59
CA TYR A 75 0.24 -9.03 -10.83
C TYR A 75 -1.01 -9.40 -11.66
N TYR A 76 -1.67 -8.42 -12.28
CA TYR A 76 -2.89 -8.67 -13.06
C TYR A 76 -2.66 -9.52 -14.31
N VAL A 77 -1.48 -9.47 -14.92
CA VAL A 77 -1.14 -10.43 -15.97
C VAL A 77 -1.19 -11.86 -15.43
N LEU A 78 -0.65 -12.12 -14.23
CA LEU A 78 -0.70 -13.45 -13.62
C LEU A 78 -2.08 -13.82 -13.08
N ASP A 79 -2.82 -12.86 -12.55
CA ASP A 79 -4.19 -13.03 -12.05
C ASP A 79 -5.12 -13.52 -13.16
N ASN A 80 -4.92 -13.03 -14.38
CA ASN A 80 -5.68 -13.43 -15.57
C ASN A 80 -5.27 -14.79 -16.16
N CYS A 81 -4.19 -15.43 -15.70
CA CYS A 81 -3.68 -16.69 -16.26
C CYS A 81 -4.43 -17.96 -15.77
N GLU A 82 -5.67 -17.85 -15.28
CA GLU A 82 -6.49 -18.97 -14.77
C GLU A 82 -5.79 -19.87 -13.73
N LEU A 83 -4.76 -19.34 -13.05
CA LEU A 83 -3.89 -20.11 -12.14
C LEU A 83 -4.64 -20.69 -10.93
N ASP A 84 -5.81 -20.14 -10.60
CA ASP A 84 -6.63 -20.61 -9.49
C ASP A 84 -7.20 -22.01 -9.72
N THR A 85 -7.41 -22.41 -10.98
CA THR A 85 -7.89 -23.76 -11.35
C THR A 85 -6.90 -24.87 -10.96
N ILE A 86 -5.61 -24.52 -10.82
CA ILE A 86 -4.50 -25.47 -10.54
C ILE A 86 -3.94 -25.27 -9.12
N SER A 87 -4.39 -24.23 -8.40
CA SER A 87 -3.93 -23.93 -7.04
C SER A 87 -4.24 -25.03 -6.02
N SER A 88 -5.14 -25.96 -6.35
CA SER A 88 -5.49 -27.15 -5.57
C SER A 88 -4.54 -28.33 -5.75
N VAL A 89 -3.58 -28.26 -6.69
CA VAL A 89 -2.60 -29.33 -6.87
C VAL A 89 -1.64 -29.32 -5.69
N VAL A 90 -1.80 -30.32 -4.83
CA VAL A 90 -1.00 -30.50 -3.61
C VAL A 90 0.42 -30.87 -4.00
N VAL A 91 1.27 -29.85 -4.08
CA VAL A 91 2.73 -30.02 -4.11
C VAL A 91 3.25 -29.61 -2.74
N ASP A 92 4.14 -30.42 -2.17
CA ASP A 92 4.82 -30.11 -0.92
C ASP A 92 5.41 -28.67 -0.95
N PRO A 93 5.15 -27.82 0.06
CA PRO A 93 5.63 -26.44 0.07
C PRO A 93 7.15 -26.28 -0.03
N ALA A 94 7.93 -27.20 0.58
CA ALA A 94 9.39 -27.13 0.51
C ALA A 94 9.87 -27.44 -0.92
N PHE A 95 9.23 -28.41 -1.57
CA PHE A 95 9.49 -28.75 -2.96
C PHE A 95 9.06 -27.65 -3.95
N MET A 96 7.91 -27.00 -3.73
CA MET A 96 7.49 -25.81 -4.49
C MET A 96 8.53 -24.69 -4.38
N SER A 97 9.03 -24.43 -3.18
CA SER A 97 10.08 -23.43 -2.93
C SER A 97 11.38 -23.79 -3.66
N TYR A 98 11.75 -25.06 -3.68
CA TYR A 98 12.89 -25.57 -4.45
C TYR A 98 12.72 -25.31 -5.95
N LEU A 99 11.59 -25.69 -6.54
CA LEU A 99 11.31 -25.48 -7.96
C LEU A 99 11.27 -23.99 -8.33
N TYR A 100 10.66 -23.15 -7.49
CA TYR A 100 10.67 -21.70 -7.68
C TYR A 100 12.10 -21.15 -7.71
N LYS A 101 12.94 -21.50 -6.73
CA LYS A 101 14.36 -21.07 -6.68
C LYS A 101 15.13 -21.56 -7.89
N LEU A 102 14.85 -22.78 -8.36
CA LEU A 102 15.46 -23.35 -9.55
C LEU A 102 15.05 -22.57 -10.82
N ALA A 103 13.76 -22.28 -11.00
CA ALA A 103 13.25 -21.48 -12.11
C ALA A 103 13.84 -20.06 -12.14
N CYS A 104 14.04 -19.44 -10.97
CA CYS A 104 14.66 -18.13 -10.86
C CYS A 104 16.08 -18.09 -11.44
N ARG A 105 16.84 -19.19 -11.37
CA ARG A 105 18.23 -19.28 -11.88
C ARG A 105 18.32 -19.40 -13.41
N TYR A 106 17.27 -19.88 -14.07
CA TYR A 106 17.28 -20.11 -15.52
C TYR A 106 16.89 -18.86 -16.32
N SER A 107 17.44 -18.70 -17.53
CA SER A 107 16.94 -17.72 -18.50
C SER A 107 15.71 -18.26 -19.24
N ALA A 108 14.96 -17.39 -19.93
CA ALA A 108 13.86 -17.84 -20.78
C ALA A 108 14.32 -18.83 -21.87
N ARG A 109 15.56 -18.66 -22.36
CA ARG A 109 16.17 -19.57 -23.34
C ARG A 109 16.42 -20.96 -22.75
N ASP A 110 16.88 -21.03 -21.50
CA ASP A 110 17.13 -22.31 -20.82
C ASP A 110 15.82 -23.05 -20.55
N ILE A 111 14.79 -22.33 -20.09
CA ILE A 111 13.46 -22.91 -19.85
C ILE A 111 12.87 -23.52 -21.12
N LYS A 112 13.01 -22.84 -22.27
CA LYS A 112 12.53 -23.33 -23.58
C LYS A 112 13.22 -24.60 -24.07
N ARG A 113 14.43 -24.91 -23.58
CA ARG A 113 15.19 -26.12 -23.97
C ARG A 113 14.74 -27.37 -23.21
N PHE A 114 14.01 -27.23 -22.10
CA PHE A 114 13.51 -28.40 -21.37
C PHE A 114 12.39 -29.10 -22.14
N LYS A 115 12.29 -30.43 -21.93
CA LYS A 115 11.12 -31.22 -22.38
C LYS A 115 9.83 -30.60 -21.83
N ALA A 116 8.75 -30.68 -22.60
CA ALA A 116 7.47 -30.06 -22.26
C ALA A 116 7.01 -30.31 -20.81
N PRO A 117 7.02 -31.55 -20.28
CA PRO A 117 6.58 -31.82 -18.91
C PRO A 117 7.36 -31.02 -17.86
N LYS A 118 8.69 -31.00 -17.96
CA LYS A 118 9.57 -30.24 -17.07
C LYS A 118 9.41 -28.73 -17.27
N ARG A 119 9.36 -28.25 -18.51
CA ARG A 119 9.23 -26.83 -18.84
C ARG A 119 7.98 -26.23 -18.20
N TYR A 120 6.81 -26.78 -18.51
CA TYR A 120 5.55 -26.19 -18.09
C TYR A 120 5.29 -26.36 -16.60
N SER A 121 5.67 -27.50 -16.01
CA SER A 121 5.52 -27.72 -14.57
C SER A 121 6.42 -26.80 -13.74
N LEU A 122 7.69 -26.62 -14.15
CA LEU A 122 8.60 -25.68 -13.50
C LEU A 122 8.08 -24.25 -13.58
N MET A 123 7.53 -23.87 -14.75
CA MET A 123 6.94 -22.55 -14.95
C MET A 123 5.65 -22.35 -14.15
N LEU A 124 4.78 -23.36 -14.05
CA LEU A 124 3.59 -23.30 -13.19
C LEU A 124 3.98 -23.00 -11.75
N CYS A 125 4.93 -23.75 -11.18
CA CYS A 125 5.42 -23.52 -9.82
C CYS A 125 6.01 -22.11 -9.67
N PHE A 126 6.75 -21.64 -10.68
CA PHE A 126 7.29 -20.28 -10.70
C PHE A 126 6.17 -19.24 -10.66
N LEU A 127 5.12 -19.35 -11.49
CA LEU A 127 4.03 -18.37 -11.57
C LEU A 127 3.19 -18.35 -10.29
N LEU A 128 2.83 -19.51 -9.74
CA LEU A 128 2.10 -19.61 -8.49
C LEU A 128 2.86 -18.91 -7.36
N GLU A 129 4.15 -19.19 -7.20
CA GLU A 129 4.96 -18.59 -6.14
C GLU A 129 5.25 -17.10 -6.39
N THR A 130 5.42 -16.70 -7.65
CA THR A 130 5.64 -15.30 -8.06
C THR A 130 4.40 -14.45 -7.78
N ARG A 131 3.19 -14.97 -8.04
CA ARG A 131 1.94 -14.26 -7.72
C ARG A 131 1.89 -13.88 -6.23
N LYS A 132 2.24 -14.81 -5.35
CA LYS A 132 2.32 -14.54 -3.91
C LYS A 132 3.40 -13.50 -3.58
N VAL A 133 4.59 -13.59 -4.19
CA VAL A 133 5.68 -12.61 -3.99
C VAL A 133 5.29 -11.20 -4.48
N LEU A 134 4.55 -11.09 -5.59
CA LEU A 134 4.07 -9.81 -6.09
C LEU A 134 3.08 -9.17 -5.13
N LEU A 135 2.15 -9.94 -4.55
CA LEU A 135 1.23 -9.45 -3.52
C LEU A 135 1.99 -8.92 -2.29
N ASP A 136 2.97 -9.68 -1.79
CA ASP A 136 3.81 -9.26 -0.67
C ASP A 136 4.55 -7.95 -0.99
N ASN A 137 5.10 -7.84 -2.20
CA ASN A 137 5.78 -6.65 -2.67
C ASN A 137 4.83 -5.45 -2.76
N LEU A 138 3.60 -5.64 -3.24
CA LEU A 138 2.58 -4.60 -3.33
C LEU A 138 2.18 -4.08 -1.95
N VAL A 139 1.95 -4.98 -0.99
CA VAL A 139 1.67 -4.62 0.41
C VAL A 139 2.83 -3.83 1.02
N LYS A 140 4.07 -4.31 0.86
CA LYS A 140 5.28 -3.61 1.35
C LYS A 140 5.46 -2.24 0.70
N MET A 141 5.21 -2.12 -0.60
CA MET A 141 5.32 -0.83 -1.28
C MET A 141 4.22 0.14 -0.84
N HIS A 142 2.98 -0.31 -0.61
CA HIS A 142 1.93 0.54 -0.06
C HIS A 142 2.31 1.07 1.32
N ASP A 143 2.78 0.18 2.20
CA ASP A 143 3.27 0.55 3.53
C ASP A 143 4.38 1.62 3.45
N GLN A 144 5.43 1.36 2.67
CA GLN A 144 6.54 2.29 2.49
C GLN A 144 6.07 3.64 1.90
N PHE A 145 5.16 3.63 0.92
CA PHE A 145 4.60 4.84 0.34
C PHE A 145 3.88 5.70 1.39
N ILE A 146 3.03 5.09 2.22
CA ILE A 146 2.30 5.80 3.27
C ILE A 146 3.26 6.30 4.36
N MET A 147 4.26 5.50 4.74
CA MET A 147 5.30 5.95 5.68
C MET A 147 6.03 7.20 5.18
N ASP A 148 6.45 7.21 3.91
CA ASP A 148 7.16 8.34 3.33
C ASP A 148 6.26 9.57 3.19
N LEU A 149 4.97 9.37 2.86
CA LEU A 149 3.97 10.42 2.84
C LEU A 149 3.82 11.08 4.21
N LEU A 150 3.64 10.29 5.27
CA LEU A 150 3.49 10.78 6.64
C LEU A 150 4.76 11.48 7.14
N ARG A 151 5.93 10.88 6.89
CA ARG A 151 7.23 11.43 7.26
C ARG A 151 7.50 12.77 6.58
N HIS A 152 7.23 12.85 5.28
CA HIS A 152 7.36 14.10 4.54
C HIS A 152 6.38 15.16 5.04
N GLY A 153 5.12 14.76 5.29
CA GLY A 153 4.10 15.66 5.84
C GLY A 153 4.51 16.27 7.19
N LYS A 154 5.02 15.44 8.10
CA LYS A 154 5.53 15.88 9.40
C LYS A 154 6.71 16.84 9.28
N ARG A 155 7.70 16.51 8.44
CA ARG A 155 8.87 17.39 8.20
C ARG A 155 8.46 18.75 7.64
N LEU A 156 7.55 18.77 6.66
CA LEU A 156 7.06 20.01 6.04
C LEU A 156 6.23 20.82 7.04
N HIS A 157 5.43 20.16 7.88
CA HIS A 157 4.67 20.81 8.93
C HIS A 157 5.60 21.48 9.94
N GLU A 158 6.61 20.76 10.45
CA GLU A 158 7.63 21.29 11.37
C GLU A 158 8.40 22.47 10.76
N GLN A 159 8.74 22.39 9.47
CA GLN A 159 9.38 23.51 8.77
C GLN A 159 8.47 24.75 8.75
N LYS A 160 7.22 24.61 8.29
CA LYS A 160 6.24 25.71 8.26
C LYS A 160 5.96 26.27 9.65
N HIS A 161 5.94 25.40 10.65
CA HIS A 161 5.76 25.77 12.06
C HIS A 161 6.88 26.70 12.51
N ARG A 162 8.14 26.33 12.27
CA ARG A 162 9.30 27.16 12.60
C ARG A 162 9.28 28.50 11.88
N GLU A 163 8.90 28.52 10.61
CA GLU A 163 8.83 29.76 9.81
C GLU A 163 7.72 30.69 10.30
N LEU A 164 6.50 30.17 10.52
CA LEU A 164 5.37 30.97 10.97
C LEU A 164 5.52 31.41 12.43
N ARG A 165 6.11 30.62 13.31
CA ARG A 165 6.37 31.02 14.71
C ARG A 165 7.25 32.28 14.79
N LYS A 166 8.24 32.41 13.90
CA LYS A 166 9.09 33.62 13.84
C LYS A 166 8.30 34.86 13.42
N ARG A 167 7.37 34.71 12.47
CA ARG A 167 6.50 35.79 12.00
C ARG A 167 5.44 36.15 13.05
N GLN A 168 4.84 35.14 13.66
CA GLN A 168 3.88 35.27 14.76
C GLN A 168 4.44 36.12 15.90
N LYS A 169 5.69 35.91 16.30
CA LYS A 169 6.32 36.73 17.36
C LYS A 169 6.29 38.22 17.01
N LYS A 170 6.72 38.58 15.79
CA LYS A 170 6.70 39.98 15.30
C LYS A 170 5.28 40.53 15.16
N ALA A 171 4.34 39.66 14.77
CA ALA A 171 2.94 40.03 14.66
C ALA A 171 2.33 40.34 16.04
N ILE A 172 2.62 39.52 17.05
CA ILE A 172 2.22 39.77 18.44
C ILE A 172 2.77 41.11 18.93
N ASP A 173 4.05 41.39 18.69
CA ASP A 173 4.66 42.68 19.07
C ASP A 173 3.90 43.87 18.46
N THR A 174 3.49 43.75 17.19
CA THR A 174 2.72 44.79 16.48
C THR A 174 1.30 44.92 17.04
N ILE A 175 0.63 43.82 17.41
CA ILE A 175 -0.68 43.85 18.05
C ILE A 175 -0.60 44.47 19.45
N LEU A 176 0.44 44.17 20.22
CA LEU A 176 0.67 44.78 21.53
C LEU A 176 0.92 46.29 21.41
N GLU A 177 1.68 46.73 20.40
CA GLU A 177 1.90 48.15 20.07
C GLU A 177 0.56 48.88 19.83
N VAL A 178 -0.31 48.30 18.98
CA VAL A 178 -1.65 48.84 18.70
C VAL A 178 -2.55 48.82 19.95
N THR A 179 -2.52 47.74 20.72
CA THR A 179 -3.36 47.58 21.91
C THR A 179 -2.94 48.56 23.01
N ASN A 180 -1.64 48.76 23.22
CA ASN A 180 -1.12 49.73 24.18
C ASN A 180 -1.45 51.17 23.75
N TRP A 181 -1.38 51.48 22.45
CA TRP A 181 -1.84 52.78 21.94
C TRP A 181 -3.33 53.00 22.21
N LEU A 182 -4.15 51.97 22.00
CA LEU A 182 -5.59 52.03 22.24
C LEU A 182 -5.90 52.22 23.73
N LEU A 183 -5.27 51.45 24.62
CA LEU A 183 -5.49 51.51 26.06
C LEU A 183 -4.87 52.74 26.74
N GLY A 184 -3.82 53.33 26.13
CA GLY A 184 -3.17 54.55 26.64
C GLY A 184 -3.86 55.85 26.22
N SER A 185 -4.92 55.78 25.41
CA SER A 185 -5.69 56.93 24.97
C SER A 185 -6.67 57.37 26.06
N GLN A 186 -6.81 58.68 26.30
CA GLN A 186 -7.75 59.19 27.31
C GLN A 186 -9.20 58.93 26.90
N ASP A 187 -10.02 58.47 27.84
CA ASP A 187 -11.43 58.05 27.63
C ASP A 187 -12.33 59.16 27.03
N ASP A 188 -11.98 60.44 27.22
CA ASP A 188 -12.79 61.59 26.78
C ASP A 188 -12.52 62.06 25.33
N ARG A 189 -11.61 61.41 24.57
CA ARG A 189 -11.35 61.77 23.17
C ARG A 189 -11.87 60.72 22.20
N PRO A 190 -12.67 61.10 21.18
CA PRO A 190 -13.04 60.18 20.12
C PRO A 190 -11.79 59.73 19.35
N LEU A 191 -11.60 58.41 19.25
CA LEU A 191 -10.49 57.79 18.55
C LEU A 191 -10.76 57.75 17.05
N PHE A 192 -9.94 58.41 16.24
CA PHE A 192 -10.04 58.33 14.79
C PHE A 192 -9.03 57.33 14.22
N LYS A 193 -9.47 56.60 13.19
CA LYS A 193 -8.62 55.64 12.46
C LYS A 193 -7.34 56.29 11.90
N LYS A 194 -7.41 57.59 11.57
CA LYS A 194 -6.27 58.38 11.08
C LYS A 194 -5.18 58.55 12.14
N ASP A 195 -5.53 58.65 13.41
CA ASP A 195 -4.58 58.82 14.51
C ASP A 195 -3.84 57.51 14.79
N LEU A 196 -4.53 56.38 14.64
CA LEU A 196 -3.90 55.04 14.66
C LEU A 196 -2.89 54.86 13.53
N TRP A 197 -3.19 55.38 12.33
CA TRP A 197 -2.27 55.27 11.18
C TRP A 197 -1.04 56.18 11.29
N GLN A 198 -1.08 57.21 12.14
CA GLN A 198 0.10 58.02 12.47
C GLN A 198 1.03 57.28 13.45
N SER A 199 0.50 56.43 14.32
CA SER A 199 1.29 55.66 15.30
C SER A 199 1.73 54.29 14.78
N VAL A 200 0.89 53.61 13.99
CA VAL A 200 1.16 52.26 13.47
C VAL A 200 0.90 52.18 11.97
N ASN A 201 1.86 51.61 11.24
CA ASN A 201 1.71 51.41 9.79
C ASN A 201 0.59 50.40 9.46
N GLU A 202 -0.43 50.84 8.72
CA GLU A 202 -1.58 50.01 8.32
C GLU A 202 -1.19 48.69 7.64
N LYS A 203 -0.22 48.73 6.72
CA LYS A 203 0.25 47.52 6.01
C LYS A 203 0.93 46.54 6.96
N ARG A 204 1.68 47.05 7.95
CA ARG A 204 2.34 46.22 8.98
C ARG A 204 1.30 45.55 9.89
N LEU A 205 0.24 46.26 10.26
CA LEU A 205 -0.85 45.70 11.07
C LEU A 205 -1.62 44.62 10.30
N LEU A 206 -2.02 44.89 9.06
CA LEU A 206 -2.69 43.90 8.21
C LEU A 206 -1.84 42.64 8.03
N GLY A 207 -0.55 42.79 7.70
CA GLY A 207 0.36 41.66 7.57
C GLY A 207 0.53 40.87 8.88
N SER A 208 0.48 41.54 10.03
CA SER A 208 0.54 40.89 11.35
C SER A 208 -0.72 40.06 11.63
N VAL A 209 -1.90 40.60 11.31
CA VAL A 209 -3.18 39.87 11.42
C VAL A 209 -3.17 38.64 10.51
N ASP A 210 -2.70 38.78 9.27
CA ASP A 210 -2.56 37.66 8.33
C ASP A 210 -1.61 36.57 8.85
N ASP A 211 -0.46 36.96 9.40
CA ASP A 211 0.52 36.03 9.99
C ASP A 211 -0.07 35.27 11.20
N LEU A 212 -0.86 35.95 12.06
CA LEU A 212 -1.56 35.33 13.18
C LEU A 212 -2.64 34.35 12.70
N HIS A 213 -3.43 34.71 11.68
CA HIS A 213 -4.40 33.80 11.07
C HIS A 213 -3.73 32.58 10.43
N ALA A 214 -2.61 32.79 9.73
CA ALA A 214 -1.84 31.71 9.13
C ALA A 214 -1.28 30.75 10.20
N PHE A 215 -0.75 31.29 11.30
CA PHE A 215 -0.26 30.48 12.42
C PHE A 215 -1.39 29.69 13.09
N LYS A 216 -2.51 30.36 13.40
CA LYS A 216 -3.71 29.71 13.97
C LYS A 216 -4.20 28.56 13.08
N ARG A 217 -4.28 28.77 11.77
CA ARG A 217 -4.67 27.72 10.82
C ARG A 217 -3.67 26.55 10.80
N LEU A 218 -2.37 26.83 10.90
CA LEU A 218 -1.35 25.78 10.93
C LEU A 218 -1.48 24.91 12.18
N GLU A 219 -1.67 25.51 13.36
CA GLU A 219 -1.96 24.81 14.62
C GLU A 219 -3.26 24.00 14.54
N GLU A 220 -4.28 24.58 13.90
CA GLU A 220 -5.59 23.96 13.85
C GLU A 220 -5.65 22.75 12.92
N ARG A 221 -5.12 22.85 11.69
CA ARG A 221 -5.31 21.81 10.66
C ARG A 221 -4.14 21.68 9.69
N GLY A 222 -3.00 22.28 10.03
CA GLY A 222 -1.88 22.41 9.11
C GLY A 222 -1.31 21.07 8.62
N LEU A 223 -1.14 20.11 9.52
CA LEU A 223 -0.64 18.78 9.16
C LEU A 223 -1.63 18.05 8.25
N GLY A 224 -2.92 18.05 8.59
CA GLY A 224 -3.96 17.48 7.73
C GLY A 224 -3.99 18.12 6.34
N ASP A 225 -3.89 19.45 6.24
CA ASP A 225 -3.89 20.18 4.96
C ASP A 225 -2.71 19.71 4.08
N ILE A 226 -1.53 19.54 4.69
CA ILE A 226 -0.33 19.04 4.03
C ILE A 226 -0.53 17.59 3.54
N LEU A 227 -1.12 16.72 4.36
CA LEU A 227 -1.37 15.33 4.02
C LEU A 227 -2.38 15.19 2.88
N VAL A 228 -3.51 15.90 2.96
CA VAL A 228 -4.55 15.90 1.92
C VAL A 228 -4.03 16.48 0.60
N ALA A 229 -3.09 17.43 0.62
CA ALA A 229 -2.45 17.92 -0.60
C ALA A 229 -1.67 16.83 -1.38
N ARG A 230 -1.28 15.73 -0.73
CA ARG A 230 -0.59 14.59 -1.35
C ARG A 230 -1.54 13.49 -1.84
N TYR A 231 -2.83 13.60 -1.54
CA TYR A 231 -3.86 12.65 -1.97
C TYR A 231 -3.86 12.37 -3.48
N PRO A 232 -3.70 13.35 -4.40
CA PRO A 232 -3.67 13.07 -5.84
C PRO A 232 -2.57 12.09 -6.24
N GLY A 233 -1.45 12.05 -5.51
CA GLY A 233 -0.37 11.07 -5.74
C GLY A 233 -0.76 9.65 -5.33
N LEU A 234 -1.38 9.50 -4.15
CA LEU A 234 -1.93 8.22 -3.67
C LEU A 234 -2.99 7.69 -4.63
N ARG A 235 -3.95 8.54 -5.00
CA ARG A 235 -5.11 8.17 -5.81
C ARG A 235 -4.75 7.58 -7.17
N LYS A 236 -3.57 7.91 -7.72
CA LYS A 236 -3.08 7.38 -8.99
C LYS A 236 -3.01 5.86 -9.04
N TYR A 237 -2.67 5.18 -7.94
CA TYR A 237 -2.57 3.71 -7.88
C TYR A 237 -3.60 3.08 -6.94
N PHE A 238 -4.14 3.87 -6.00
CA PHE A 238 -4.94 3.33 -4.91
C PHE A 238 -6.22 2.63 -5.37
N SER A 239 -6.91 3.13 -6.40
CA SER A 239 -8.10 2.46 -6.97
C SER A 239 -7.82 1.02 -7.38
N GLU A 240 -6.73 0.83 -8.11
CA GLU A 240 -6.34 -0.46 -8.63
C GLU A 240 -5.78 -1.35 -7.50
N PHE A 241 -5.21 -0.76 -6.44
CA PHE A 241 -4.69 -1.49 -5.28
C PHE A 241 -5.84 -2.05 -4.44
N LEU A 242 -6.92 -1.26 -4.31
CA LEU A 242 -8.12 -1.68 -3.60
C LEU A 242 -8.78 -2.89 -4.25
N ARG A 243 -8.56 -3.19 -5.54
CA ARG A 243 -9.12 -4.37 -6.22
C ARG A 243 -8.49 -5.71 -5.79
N LEU A 244 -7.33 -5.68 -5.13
CA LEU A 244 -6.71 -6.89 -4.59
C LEU A 244 -7.66 -7.61 -3.62
N PRO A 245 -7.59 -8.95 -3.50
CA PRO A 245 -8.58 -9.72 -2.73
C PRO A 245 -8.33 -9.65 -1.21
N PHE A 246 -8.47 -8.46 -0.62
CA PHE A 246 -8.35 -8.24 0.82
C PHE A 246 -9.42 -9.01 1.61
N ARG A 247 -8.99 -9.59 2.73
CA ARG A 247 -9.79 -10.20 3.78
C ARG A 247 -9.39 -9.59 5.12
N ALA A 248 -10.30 -9.64 6.08
CA ALA A 248 -10.07 -9.11 7.41
C ALA A 248 -10.27 -10.20 8.46
N LYS A 249 -9.50 -10.15 9.55
CA LYS A 249 -9.79 -10.88 10.80
C LYS A 249 -11.04 -10.28 11.46
N SER A 250 -11.65 -11.04 12.37
CA SER A 250 -12.78 -10.57 13.18
C SER A 250 -12.42 -9.28 13.92
N GLY A 251 -13.33 -8.30 13.91
CA GLY A 251 -13.12 -6.98 14.51
C GLY A 251 -12.53 -5.93 13.57
N THR A 252 -12.10 -6.30 12.36
CA THR A 252 -11.63 -5.36 11.31
C THR A 252 -12.64 -5.22 10.16
N GLU A 253 -13.88 -5.69 10.34
CA GLU A 253 -14.91 -5.65 9.30
C GLU A 253 -15.21 -4.22 8.86
N SER A 254 -15.14 -3.25 9.78
CA SER A 254 -15.43 -1.87 9.43
C SER A 254 -14.41 -1.25 8.46
N LEU A 255 -13.14 -1.67 8.52
CA LEU A 255 -12.13 -1.23 7.54
C LEU A 255 -12.36 -1.94 6.20
N LEU A 256 -12.69 -3.23 6.22
CA LEU A 256 -13.03 -3.98 5.02
C LEU A 256 -14.26 -3.41 4.30
N ASN A 257 -15.30 -3.03 5.05
CA ASN A 257 -16.48 -2.34 4.53
C ASN A 257 -16.11 -1.00 3.88
N SER A 258 -15.14 -0.28 4.45
CA SER A 258 -14.64 0.98 3.88
C SER A 258 -13.90 0.76 2.56
N ILE A 259 -13.12 -0.32 2.45
CA ILE A 259 -12.50 -0.76 1.19
C ILE A 259 -13.58 -1.10 0.14
N MET A 260 -14.63 -1.81 0.54
CA MET A 260 -15.75 -2.14 -0.36
C MET A 260 -16.46 -0.88 -0.86
N LEU A 261 -16.78 0.07 0.01
CA LEU A 261 -17.37 1.36 -0.37
C LEU A 261 -16.49 2.13 -1.36
N LEU A 262 -15.16 2.13 -1.17
CA LEU A 262 -14.23 2.76 -2.12
C LEU A 262 -14.25 2.08 -3.49
N ARG A 263 -14.35 0.75 -3.55
CA ARG A 263 -14.50 0.02 -4.81
C ARG A 263 -15.78 0.43 -5.54
N GLN A 264 -16.90 0.53 -4.82
CA GLN A 264 -18.18 0.97 -5.39
C GLN A 264 -18.10 2.41 -5.93
N LEU A 265 -17.43 3.32 -5.20
CA LEU A 265 -17.17 4.69 -5.67
C LEU A 265 -16.31 4.70 -6.94
N ASP A 266 -15.32 3.83 -7.01
CA ASP A 266 -14.37 3.74 -8.12
C ASP A 266 -14.99 3.11 -9.37
N ASN A 267 -15.95 2.20 -9.18
CA ASN A 267 -16.75 1.60 -10.24
C ASN A 267 -17.92 2.49 -10.69
N GLY A 268 -18.20 3.58 -9.96
CA GLY A 268 -19.33 4.48 -10.25
C GLY A 268 -20.70 3.97 -9.79
N GLU A 269 -20.74 2.89 -9.02
CA GLU A 269 -21.97 2.33 -8.43
C GLU A 269 -22.61 3.31 -7.43
N ILE A 270 -21.77 4.02 -6.67
CA ILE A 270 -22.19 5.12 -5.80
C ILE A 270 -21.49 6.41 -6.21
N LYS A 271 -22.25 7.51 -6.26
CA LYS A 271 -21.72 8.83 -6.67
C LYS A 271 -21.11 9.62 -5.51
N ARG A 272 -21.52 9.32 -4.27
CA ARG A 272 -21.13 10.04 -3.04
C ARG A 272 -20.99 9.07 -1.88
N LEU A 273 -20.18 9.45 -0.90
CA LEU A 273 -20.07 8.71 0.36
C LEU A 273 -21.40 8.75 1.12
N PRO A 274 -21.84 7.62 1.72
CA PRO A 274 -22.95 7.60 2.67
C PRO A 274 -22.70 8.53 3.86
N GLY A 275 -23.77 8.99 4.53
CA GLY A 275 -23.64 9.87 5.71
C GLY A 275 -23.04 9.19 6.94
N ASN A 276 -23.11 7.86 7.02
CA ASN A 276 -22.70 7.05 8.17
C ASN A 276 -21.40 6.25 7.89
N VAL A 277 -20.50 6.77 7.06
CA VAL A 277 -19.24 6.07 6.78
C VAL A 277 -18.40 5.91 8.06
N PRO A 278 -17.70 4.77 8.23
CA PRO A 278 -16.85 4.59 9.39
C PRO A 278 -15.69 5.59 9.43
N THR A 279 -15.48 6.24 10.57
CA THR A 279 -14.44 7.28 10.73
C THR A 279 -13.49 7.02 11.90
N HIS A 280 -13.73 6.00 12.72
CA HIS A 280 -12.96 5.74 13.95
C HIS A 280 -11.47 5.44 13.70
N PHE A 281 -11.13 4.87 12.54
CA PHE A 281 -9.75 4.59 12.14
C PHE A 281 -9.03 5.81 11.53
N VAL A 282 -9.73 6.93 11.32
CA VAL A 282 -9.15 8.11 10.70
C VAL A 282 -8.23 8.82 11.72
N PRO A 283 -6.95 9.05 11.38
CA PRO A 283 -6.00 9.72 12.27
C PRO A 283 -6.49 11.10 12.71
N TYR A 284 -6.13 11.48 13.94
CA TYR A 284 -6.54 12.74 14.56
C TYR A 284 -6.21 13.96 13.69
N GLU A 285 -5.07 13.94 13.00
CA GLU A 285 -4.61 15.00 12.10
C GLU A 285 -5.58 15.27 10.94
N LEU A 286 -6.34 14.25 10.53
CA LEU A 286 -7.32 14.33 9.45
C LEU A 286 -8.74 14.57 9.95
N GLN A 287 -9.06 14.30 11.23
CA GLN A 287 -10.41 14.44 11.78
C GLN A 287 -10.97 15.87 11.63
N ARG A 288 -10.12 16.89 11.82
CA ARG A 288 -10.53 18.30 11.65
C ARG A 288 -10.85 18.68 10.20
N ILE A 289 -10.36 17.93 9.22
CA ILE A 289 -10.68 18.11 7.80
C ILE A 289 -11.85 17.22 7.38
N LEU A 290 -11.96 16.06 8.02
CA LEU A 290 -13.01 15.07 7.78
C LEU A 290 -14.39 15.69 7.95
N ASN A 291 -14.60 16.43 9.04
CA ASN A 291 -15.84 17.14 9.31
C ASN A 291 -15.83 18.46 8.51
N GLY A 292 -16.32 18.43 7.28
CA GLY A 292 -16.46 19.64 6.45
C GLY A 292 -17.40 20.66 7.09
N LYS A 293 -17.37 21.91 6.60
CA LYS A 293 -18.22 23.01 7.11
C LYS A 293 -19.73 22.72 7.06
N ASP A 294 -20.14 21.83 6.15
CA ASP A 294 -21.55 21.46 5.94
C ASP A 294 -21.96 20.18 6.68
N GLY A 295 -21.13 19.69 7.62
CA GLY A 295 -21.32 18.41 8.30
C GLY A 295 -21.12 17.17 7.42
N LYS A 296 -20.71 17.36 6.15
CA LYS A 296 -20.42 16.27 5.20
C LYS A 296 -18.97 15.81 5.33
N VAL A 297 -18.78 14.49 5.25
CA VAL A 297 -17.46 13.87 5.26
C VAL A 297 -16.66 14.28 4.02
N GLN A 298 -15.48 14.86 4.25
CA GLN A 298 -14.57 15.24 3.18
C GLN A 298 -13.91 13.99 2.60
N ARG A 299 -14.27 13.65 1.35
CA ARG A 299 -13.87 12.41 0.69
C ARG A 299 -12.35 12.17 0.73
N ASN A 300 -11.55 13.16 0.33
CA ASN A 300 -10.09 12.99 0.21
C ASN A 300 -9.41 12.66 1.55
N ALA A 301 -9.84 13.30 2.65
CA ALA A 301 -9.35 13.00 3.99
C ALA A 301 -9.79 11.62 4.45
N TRP A 302 -11.03 11.22 4.15
CA TRP A 302 -11.52 9.88 4.47
C TRP A 302 -10.77 8.80 3.70
N GLU A 303 -10.60 8.91 2.37
CA GLU A 303 -9.84 7.92 1.58
C GLU A 303 -8.38 7.81 2.05
N LEU A 304 -7.76 8.95 2.39
CA LEU A 304 -6.41 8.95 2.94
C LEU A 304 -6.35 8.28 4.32
N GLY A 305 -7.37 8.50 5.15
CA GLY A 305 -7.55 7.79 6.42
C GLY A 305 -7.66 6.27 6.23
N VAL A 306 -8.45 5.82 5.24
CA VAL A 306 -8.53 4.40 4.88
C VAL A 306 -7.18 3.86 4.46
N ALA A 307 -6.43 4.56 3.61
CA ALA A 307 -5.09 4.14 3.19
C ALA A 307 -4.10 4.02 4.37
N ILE A 308 -4.16 4.93 5.34
CA ILE A 308 -3.33 4.87 6.55
C ILE A 308 -3.75 3.68 7.43
N ALA A 309 -5.05 3.49 7.65
CA ALA A 309 -5.56 2.36 8.42
C ALA A 309 -5.25 1.01 7.76
N MET A 310 -5.30 0.92 6.43
CA MET A 310 -4.88 -0.26 5.67
C MET A 310 -3.41 -0.59 5.92
N LYS A 311 -2.51 0.40 5.91
CA LYS A 311 -1.10 0.18 6.24
C LYS A 311 -0.96 -0.49 7.62
N ASP A 312 -1.63 0.05 8.63
CA ASP A 312 -1.49 -0.45 10.00
C ASP A 312 -2.10 -1.84 10.15
N ALA A 313 -3.28 -2.09 9.58
CA ALA A 313 -3.93 -3.40 9.59
C ALA A 313 -3.18 -4.46 8.76
N LEU A 314 -2.50 -4.08 7.67
CA LEU A 314 -1.64 -4.99 6.89
C LEU A 314 -0.38 -5.39 7.66
N ARG A 315 0.12 -4.52 8.54
CA ARG A 315 1.27 -4.80 9.40
C ARG A 315 0.93 -5.69 10.58
N SER A 316 -0.23 -5.48 11.19
CA SER A 316 -0.72 -6.34 12.28
C SER A 316 -1.21 -7.70 11.77
N GLY A 317 -1.54 -7.81 10.48
CA GLY A 317 -2.13 -9.01 9.89
C GLY A 317 -3.65 -9.08 10.08
N ASP A 318 -4.28 -8.01 10.58
CA ASP A 318 -5.73 -7.89 10.70
C ASP A 318 -6.40 -7.71 9.34
N LEU A 319 -5.69 -7.08 8.40
CA LEU A 319 -6.03 -7.08 6.98
C LEU A 319 -4.99 -7.93 6.24
N PHE A 320 -5.46 -8.83 5.38
CA PHE A 320 -4.59 -9.76 4.66
C PHE A 320 -5.06 -10.07 3.26
N VAL A 321 -4.15 -10.60 2.43
CA VAL A 321 -4.49 -11.12 1.10
C VAL A 321 -4.26 -12.63 1.14
N PRO A 322 -5.28 -13.50 1.00
CA PRO A 322 -5.16 -14.96 1.19
C PRO A 322 -4.12 -15.66 0.29
N GLN A 323 -3.73 -15.02 -0.80
CA GLN A 323 -2.72 -15.54 -1.74
C GLN A 323 -1.32 -14.95 -1.50
N SER A 324 -1.10 -14.17 -0.43
CA SER A 324 0.21 -13.64 -0.04
C SER A 324 1.05 -14.71 0.69
N LYS A 325 2.38 -14.72 0.52
CA LYS A 325 3.24 -15.65 1.28
C LYS A 325 3.31 -15.25 2.74
N THR A 326 3.60 -13.98 2.99
CA THR A 326 3.87 -13.48 4.35
C THR A 326 2.61 -13.44 5.20
N THR A 327 1.44 -13.15 4.62
CA THR A 327 0.21 -13.00 5.43
C THR A 327 -0.49 -14.31 5.78
N CYS A 328 -0.24 -15.40 5.05
CA CYS A 328 -0.70 -16.73 5.45
C CYS A 328 0.08 -17.31 6.64
N PHE A 329 1.35 -16.94 6.82
CA PHE A 329 2.14 -17.41 7.97
C PHE A 329 1.62 -16.89 9.32
N VAL A 330 1.11 -15.65 9.36
CA VAL A 330 0.56 -15.05 10.59
C VAL A 330 -0.70 -15.78 11.07
N LEU A 331 -1.48 -16.37 10.15
CA LEU A 331 -2.67 -17.17 10.50
C LEU A 331 -2.30 -18.60 10.98
N GLY A 332 -1.16 -19.14 10.55
CA GLY A 332 -0.69 -20.47 10.96
C GLY A 332 -0.15 -20.52 12.40
N SER A 333 0.24 -19.37 12.97
CA SER A 333 0.73 -19.26 14.36
C SER A 333 -0.37 -19.07 15.40
N ASP A 334 -1.56 -18.57 15.02
CA ASP A 334 -2.68 -18.33 15.94
C ASP A 334 -3.67 -19.51 16.04
N ALA A 335 -3.54 -20.53 15.17
CA ALA A 335 -4.43 -21.71 15.16
C ALA A 335 -3.98 -22.83 16.15
N GLY A 336 -2.98 -22.58 16.98
CA GLY A 336 -2.33 -23.59 17.84
C GLY A 336 -2.61 -23.51 19.34
N SER A 337 -3.48 -22.63 19.82
CA SER A 337 -3.67 -22.43 21.28
C SER A 337 -5.11 -22.14 21.69
N THR A 338 -6.03 -23.07 21.44
CA THR A 338 -7.27 -23.19 22.25
C THR A 338 -7.90 -24.57 22.04
N SER A 339 -7.61 -25.51 22.94
CA SER A 339 -8.47 -26.65 23.31
C SER A 339 -7.64 -27.65 24.13
N LEU A 340 -7.61 -27.48 25.45
CA LEU A 340 -7.49 -28.55 26.46
C LEU A 340 -7.51 -27.91 27.86
N ALA A 341 -8.70 -27.60 28.37
CA ALA A 341 -8.97 -27.49 29.80
C ALA A 341 -10.48 -27.57 30.02
N GLY A 342 -10.95 -28.61 30.71
CA GLY A 342 -12.33 -28.69 31.18
C GLY A 342 -12.91 -30.11 31.24
N ASN A 343 -12.27 -31.01 31.99
CA ASN A 343 -12.97 -32.11 32.64
C ASN A 343 -13.42 -31.62 34.03
N PRO A 344 -14.56 -32.06 34.56
CA PRO A 344 -14.68 -32.37 35.97
C PRO A 344 -14.03 -33.72 36.31
#